data_AF-A0A2N6D2S7-F1
#
_entry.id   AF-A0A2N6D2S7-F1
#
_cell.length_a   1.000
_cell.length_b   1.000
_cell.length_c   1.000
_cell.angle_alpha   90.00
_cell.angle_beta   90.00
_cell.angle_gamma   90.00
#
_symmetry.space_group_name_H-M   'P 1'
#
loop_
_entity.id
_entity.type
_entity.pdbx_description
1 polymer ?
#
loop_
_entity_poly.entity_id
_entity_poly.type
_entity_poly.pdbx_seq_one_letter_code
_entity_poly.pdbx_strand_id
1 'polypeptide(L)'
;MAKVTVSFVTGGNDAGLSIETDSERNRDYTGAVKSKFRYGDTAYFRVYTHEPEAVSVCATDGTITDMGIFADVVAGETISFITQDTAETEKPVKSVSQSIWLGKSLGTISVKDPYNVKCSEYPVPADGIIAAASIDYQSAYRLYGLTLTKKDADEYPVVVYVEVSNG
;
A
#
# COMPACT_ATOMS: atom_id res chain seq x y z
N MET A 1 -13.19 -19.61 21.83
CA MET A 1 -12.56 -18.29 21.53
C MET A 1 -13.48 -17.60 20.56
N ALA A 2 -13.89 -16.37 20.84
CA ALA A 2 -14.69 -15.61 19.89
C ALA A 2 -13.89 -15.35 18.61
N LYS A 3 -14.54 -15.41 17.46
CA LYS A 3 -13.92 -15.16 16.15
C LYS A 3 -14.30 -13.75 15.70
N VAL A 4 -13.32 -12.88 15.48
CA VAL A 4 -13.56 -11.53 14.97
C VAL A 4 -12.94 -11.43 13.59
N THR A 5 -13.70 -10.88 12.64
CA THR A 5 -13.21 -10.60 11.28
C THR A 5 -13.07 -9.10 11.13
N VAL A 6 -11.86 -8.63 10.84
CA VAL A 6 -11.60 -7.22 10.54
C VAL A 6 -11.63 -7.03 9.03
N SER A 7 -12.43 -6.07 8.55
CA SER A 7 -12.46 -5.67 7.14
C SER A 7 -12.19 -4.19 7.01
N PHE A 8 -11.55 -3.80 5.91
CA PHE A 8 -11.26 -2.40 5.61
C PHE A 8 -12.24 -1.90 4.55
N VAL A 9 -12.74 -0.68 4.74
CA VAL A 9 -13.62 0.03 3.81
C VAL A 9 -13.03 1.41 3.59
N THR A 10 -13.02 1.85 2.34
CA THR A 10 -12.55 3.17 1.92
C THR A 10 -13.75 4.03 1.52
N GLY A 11 -13.62 5.35 1.67
CA GLY A 11 -14.69 6.28 1.35
C GLY A 11 -14.63 6.79 -0.09
N GLY A 12 -15.64 6.47 -0.92
CA GLY A 12 -16.11 7.14 -2.14
C GLY A 12 -15.12 7.50 -3.27
N ASN A 13 -13.99 8.12 -2.94
CA ASN A 13 -12.91 8.53 -3.83
C ASN A 13 -11.62 7.80 -3.43
N ASP A 14 -11.68 6.47 -3.46
CA ASP A 14 -10.63 5.54 -3.02
C ASP A 14 -9.40 5.51 -3.95
N ALA A 15 -9.40 6.33 -5.01
CA ALA A 15 -8.35 6.35 -6.01
C ALA A 15 -6.99 6.68 -5.34
N GLY A 16 -6.08 5.71 -5.35
CA GLY A 16 -4.76 5.82 -4.76
C GLY A 16 -4.65 5.37 -3.29
N LEU A 17 -5.72 4.89 -2.66
CA LEU A 17 -5.67 4.40 -1.29
C LEU A 17 -5.45 2.89 -1.27
N SER A 18 -4.34 2.43 -0.69
CA SER A 18 -4.06 1.00 -0.50
C SER A 18 -3.86 0.69 0.98
N ILE A 19 -4.48 -0.37 1.48
CA ILE A 19 -4.43 -0.78 2.88
C ILE A 19 -3.87 -2.19 2.96
N GLU A 20 -2.82 -2.38 3.75
CA GLU A 20 -2.16 -3.67 3.91
C GLU A 20 -1.92 -3.99 5.38
N THR A 21 -1.96 -5.26 5.76
CA THR A 21 -1.49 -5.68 7.09
C THR A 21 0.03 -5.49 7.18
N ASP A 22 0.52 -4.95 8.30
CA ASP A 22 1.96 -4.81 8.49
C ASP A 22 2.59 -6.15 8.90
N SER A 23 3.08 -6.91 7.91
CA SER A 23 3.65 -8.25 8.14
C SER A 23 4.94 -8.24 8.95
N GLU A 24 5.65 -7.12 8.99
CA GLU A 24 6.88 -6.97 9.79
C GLU A 24 6.57 -6.86 11.27
N ARG A 25 5.53 -6.09 11.62
CA ARG A 25 5.11 -5.88 13.01
C ARG A 25 4.14 -6.96 13.51
N ASN A 26 3.34 -7.53 12.62
CA ASN A 26 2.42 -8.62 12.94
C ASN A 26 3.14 -9.97 12.91
N ARG A 27 4.09 -10.17 13.83
CA ARG A 27 4.80 -11.45 13.99
C ARG A 27 4.47 -12.12 15.31
N ASP A 28 4.44 -13.44 15.31
CA ASP A 28 4.40 -14.21 16.56
C ASP A 28 5.80 -14.37 17.18
N TYR A 29 5.88 -15.07 18.30
CA TYR A 29 7.14 -15.31 19.02
C TYR A 29 8.16 -16.17 18.24
N THR A 30 7.75 -16.81 17.14
CA THR A 30 8.61 -17.56 16.23
C THR A 30 9.10 -16.72 15.06
N GLY A 31 8.58 -15.49 14.91
CA GLY A 31 8.87 -14.60 13.78
C GLY A 31 7.96 -14.83 12.57
N ALA A 32 6.99 -15.74 12.64
CA ALA A 32 6.03 -15.98 11.56
C ALA A 32 4.96 -14.89 11.51
N VAL A 33 4.48 -14.57 10.30
CA VAL A 33 3.42 -13.55 10.10
C VAL A 33 2.12 -14.06 10.71
N LYS A 34 1.55 -13.27 11.61
CA LYS A 34 0.33 -13.57 12.35
C LYS A 34 -0.87 -12.95 11.65
N SER A 35 -1.87 -13.77 11.34
CA SER A 35 -3.16 -13.34 10.77
C SER A 35 -4.34 -13.46 11.74
N LYS A 36 -4.10 -13.96 12.97
CA LYS A 36 -5.12 -14.16 13.99
C LYS A 36 -4.64 -13.55 15.30
N PHE A 37 -5.42 -12.66 15.89
CA PHE A 37 -5.03 -11.89 17.09
C PHE A 37 -5.92 -12.28 18.27
N ARG A 38 -5.36 -12.27 19.49
CA ARG A 38 -6.15 -12.39 20.72
C ARG A 38 -6.67 -11.01 21.10
N TYR A 39 -7.75 -10.96 21.88
CA TYR A 39 -8.16 -9.69 22.50
C TYR A 39 -7.03 -9.11 23.35
N GLY A 40 -6.81 -7.81 23.24
CA GLY A 40 -5.69 -7.10 23.84
C GLY A 40 -4.41 -7.08 22.98
N ASP A 41 -4.29 -7.94 21.96
CA ASP A 41 -3.21 -7.83 20.99
C ASP A 41 -3.50 -6.67 20.02
N THR A 42 -2.44 -5.99 19.57
CA THR A 42 -2.53 -4.98 18.51
C THR A 42 -2.29 -5.63 17.15
N ALA A 43 -3.22 -5.41 16.22
CA ALA A 43 -3.06 -5.72 14.80
C ALA A 43 -2.64 -4.46 14.05
N TYR A 44 -1.46 -4.49 13.44
CA TYR A 44 -0.88 -3.36 12.71
C TYR A 44 -1.27 -3.37 11.23
N PHE A 45 -1.56 -2.20 10.67
CA PHE A 45 -1.83 -2.05 9.24
C PHE A 45 -1.29 -0.73 8.71
N ARG A 46 -0.91 -0.74 7.44
CA ARG A 46 -0.32 0.35 6.69
C ARG A 46 -1.39 0.92 5.76
N VAL A 47 -1.45 2.24 5.68
CA VAL A 47 -2.28 2.97 4.71
C VAL A 47 -1.34 3.73 3.78
N TYR A 48 -1.26 3.29 2.52
CA TYR A 48 -0.52 3.95 1.47
C TYR A 48 -1.42 4.94 0.74
N THR A 49 -0.95 6.18 0.61
CA THR A 49 -1.55 7.23 -0.21
C THR A 49 -0.48 8.29 -0.50
N HIS A 50 -0.68 9.10 -1.53
CA HIS A 50 0.21 10.22 -1.86
C HIS A 50 0.30 11.28 -0.74
N GLU A 51 -0.76 11.44 0.05
CA GLU A 51 -0.88 12.37 1.19
C GLU A 51 -1.14 11.61 2.51
N PRO A 52 -0.16 10.88 3.06
CA PRO A 52 -0.35 10.07 4.26
C PRO A 52 -0.75 10.89 5.50
N GLU A 53 -0.40 12.18 5.54
CA GLU A 53 -0.79 13.14 6.58
C GLU A 53 -2.29 13.43 6.63
N ALA A 54 -2.99 13.31 5.49
CA ALA A 54 -4.42 13.60 5.36
C ALA A 54 -5.32 12.38 5.66
N VAL A 55 -4.72 11.24 6.01
CA VAL A 55 -5.46 10.01 6.32
C VAL A 55 -6.18 10.12 7.67
N SER A 56 -7.48 9.83 7.64
CA SER A 56 -8.35 9.65 8.80
C SER A 56 -8.82 8.20 8.87
N VAL A 57 -8.86 7.63 10.08
CA VAL A 57 -9.25 6.23 10.31
C VAL A 57 -10.18 6.15 11.50
N CYS A 58 -11.28 5.41 11.35
CA CYS A 58 -12.14 5.00 12.46
C CYS A 58 -12.52 3.53 12.33
N ALA A 59 -13.01 2.93 13.41
CA ALA A 59 -13.44 1.54 13.42
C ALA A 59 -14.78 1.40 14.15
N THR A 60 -15.59 0.43 13.74
CA THR A 60 -16.85 0.10 14.41
C THR A 60 -16.65 -0.42 15.83
N ASP A 61 -15.44 -0.91 16.14
CA ASP A 61 -15.04 -1.36 17.46
C ASP A 61 -13.52 -1.31 17.64
N GLY A 62 -13.07 -1.30 18.90
CA GLY A 62 -11.66 -1.27 19.27
C GLY A 62 -11.09 0.14 19.38
N THR A 63 -9.79 0.17 19.69
CA THR A 63 -9.01 1.40 19.78
C THR A 63 -8.03 1.45 18.63
N ILE A 64 -8.13 2.48 17.80
CA ILE A 64 -7.15 2.82 16.77
C ILE A 64 -6.07 3.69 17.39
N THR A 65 -4.81 3.32 17.19
CA THR A 65 -3.64 4.11 17.58
C THR A 65 -2.87 4.49 16.32
N ASP A 66 -2.70 5.79 16.09
CA ASP A 66 -1.82 6.31 15.05
C ASP A 66 -0.36 6.24 15.50
N MET A 67 0.49 5.61 14.68
CA MET A 67 1.91 5.44 14.96
C MET A 67 2.80 6.36 14.12
N GLY A 68 2.21 7.18 13.24
CA GLY A 68 2.92 8.13 12.40
C GLY A 68 3.16 7.64 10.98
N ILE A 69 3.93 8.45 10.24
CA ILE A 69 4.24 8.24 8.82
C ILE A 69 5.62 7.59 8.70
N PHE A 70 5.70 6.56 7.85
CA PHE A 70 6.92 5.81 7.57
C PHE A 70 7.15 5.72 6.06
N ALA A 71 8.37 5.35 5.69
CA ALA A 71 8.74 5.01 4.32
C ALA A 71 8.77 3.49 4.14
N ASP A 72 8.42 3.04 2.94
CA ASP A 72 8.61 1.66 2.49
C ASP A 72 9.45 1.64 1.22
N VAL A 73 10.14 0.53 0.98
CA VAL A 73 10.79 0.26 -0.30
C VAL A 73 10.00 -0.83 -1.00
N VAL A 74 9.27 -0.45 -2.03
CA VAL A 74 8.61 -1.40 -2.92
C VAL A 74 9.68 -1.92 -3.88
N ALA A 75 9.95 -3.23 -3.81
CA ALA A 75 11.00 -3.86 -4.58
C ALA A 75 10.42 -4.75 -5.69
N GLY A 76 10.98 -4.62 -6.88
CA GLY A 76 10.75 -5.52 -7.99
C GLY A 76 9.41 -5.37 -8.70
N GLU A 77 8.69 -4.25 -8.53
CA GLU A 77 7.41 -4.05 -9.22
C GLU A 77 7.62 -4.03 -10.74
N THR A 78 6.87 -4.84 -11.46
CA THR A 78 7.01 -4.96 -12.91
C THR A 78 6.00 -4.08 -13.62
N ILE A 79 6.50 -3.13 -14.40
CA ILE A 79 5.71 -2.18 -15.18
C ILE A 79 5.97 -2.35 -16.67
N SER A 80 5.01 -1.96 -17.51
CA SER A 80 5.08 -2.10 -18.96
C SER A 80 4.76 -0.80 -19.69
N PHE A 81 5.54 -0.51 -20.72
CA PHE A 81 5.39 0.64 -21.61
C PHE A 81 5.12 0.14 -23.02
N ILE A 82 3.86 0.21 -23.45
CA ILE A 82 3.40 -0.36 -24.73
C ILE A 82 2.99 0.73 -25.70
N THR A 83 1.99 1.54 -25.36
CA THR A 83 1.47 2.62 -26.23
C THR A 83 1.64 4.02 -25.62
N GLN A 84 2.11 4.07 -24.39
CA GLN A 84 2.29 5.28 -23.58
C GLN A 84 3.65 5.22 -22.90
N ASP A 85 4.31 6.37 -22.80
CA ASP A 85 5.58 6.51 -22.08
C ASP A 85 5.40 6.51 -20.55
N THR A 86 4.20 6.20 -20.07
CA THR A 86 3.84 6.15 -18.64
C THR A 86 3.27 4.81 -18.25
N ALA A 87 3.54 4.41 -17.01
CA ALA A 87 2.98 3.21 -16.41
C ALA A 87 2.55 3.50 -14.97
N GLU A 88 1.41 2.91 -14.58
CA GLU A 88 0.87 3.01 -13.22
C GLU A 88 1.73 2.20 -12.25
N THR A 89 1.80 2.66 -11.00
CA THR A 89 2.41 1.94 -9.88
C THR A 89 1.36 1.50 -8.87
N GLU A 90 1.56 0.34 -8.22
CA GLU A 90 0.63 -0.19 -7.22
C GLU A 90 0.50 0.69 -5.98
N LYS A 91 1.59 1.37 -5.62
CA LYS A 91 1.70 2.27 -4.46
C LYS A 91 2.17 3.66 -4.88
N PRO A 92 1.94 4.68 -4.04
CA PRO A 92 2.39 6.02 -4.34
C PRO A 92 3.92 6.07 -4.39
N VAL A 93 4.48 6.50 -5.52
CA VAL A 93 5.91 6.61 -5.75
C VAL A 93 6.42 7.99 -5.36
N LYS A 94 7.38 8.03 -4.42
CA LYS A 94 8.12 9.25 -4.06
C LYS A 94 9.39 9.43 -4.87
N SER A 95 10.11 8.33 -5.09
CA SER A 95 11.34 8.30 -5.87
C SER A 95 11.63 6.90 -6.37
N VAL A 96 12.08 6.77 -7.62
CA VAL A 96 12.61 5.51 -8.15
C VAL A 96 14.05 5.35 -7.68
N SER A 97 14.35 4.29 -6.93
CA SER A 97 15.70 4.00 -6.43
C SER A 97 16.49 3.13 -7.40
N GLN A 98 15.81 2.24 -8.13
CA GLN A 98 16.44 1.37 -9.11
C GLN A 98 15.45 1.02 -10.22
N SER A 99 15.96 0.80 -11.43
CA SER A 99 15.16 0.26 -12.54
C SER A 99 16.00 -0.67 -13.39
N ILE A 100 15.47 -1.85 -13.71
CA ILE A 100 16.07 -2.85 -14.57
C ILE A 100 15.12 -3.14 -15.72
N TRP A 101 15.54 -2.85 -16.95
CA TRP A 101 14.78 -3.24 -18.14
C TRP A 101 14.85 -4.77 -18.33
N LEU A 102 13.69 -5.40 -18.46
CA LEU A 102 13.56 -6.85 -18.69
C LEU A 102 13.59 -7.22 -20.18
N GLY A 103 13.91 -6.25 -21.04
CA GLY A 103 13.94 -6.36 -22.50
C GLY A 103 14.60 -5.14 -23.13
N LYS A 104 13.96 -4.56 -24.16
CA LYS A 104 14.43 -3.30 -24.76
C LYS A 104 14.44 -2.20 -23.70
N SER A 105 15.49 -1.38 -23.68
CA SER A 105 15.53 -0.18 -22.84
C SER A 105 14.84 0.97 -23.55
N LEU A 106 13.96 1.69 -22.84
CA LEU A 106 13.35 2.96 -23.27
C LEU A 106 13.95 4.16 -22.51
N GLY A 107 15.23 4.05 -22.14
CA GLY A 107 15.96 5.07 -21.41
C GLY A 107 15.70 5.06 -19.90
N THR A 108 15.83 6.22 -19.27
CA THR A 108 15.68 6.39 -17.82
C THR A 108 14.20 6.35 -17.43
N ILE A 109 13.90 5.74 -16.29
CA ILE A 109 12.58 5.78 -15.66
C ILE A 109 12.61 6.81 -14.52
N SER A 110 11.66 7.73 -14.52
CA SER A 110 11.50 8.77 -13.50
C SER A 110 10.05 8.87 -13.02
N VAL A 111 9.85 9.44 -11.84
CA VAL A 111 8.50 9.74 -11.33
C VAL A 111 7.82 10.79 -12.22
N LYS A 112 6.57 10.54 -12.61
CA LYS A 112 5.73 11.52 -13.32
C LYS A 112 4.76 12.18 -12.35
N ASP A 113 4.03 11.37 -11.61
CA ASP A 113 3.06 11.78 -10.59
C ASP A 113 2.98 10.66 -9.52
N PRO A 114 2.23 10.85 -8.42
CA PRO A 114 2.30 9.91 -7.30
C PRO A 114 1.96 8.47 -7.64
N TYR A 115 1.22 8.16 -8.71
CA TYR A 115 0.91 6.76 -9.08
C TYR A 115 1.40 6.39 -10.47
N ASN A 116 2.27 7.20 -11.06
CA ASN A 116 2.79 6.94 -12.38
C ASN A 116 4.28 7.25 -12.46
N VAL A 117 4.98 6.36 -13.15
CA VAL A 117 6.33 6.61 -13.64
C VAL A 117 6.31 6.81 -15.14
N LYS A 118 7.40 7.39 -15.66
CA LYS A 118 7.59 7.68 -17.07
C LYS A 118 8.96 7.21 -17.55
N CYS A 119 9.02 6.64 -18.75
CA CYS A 119 10.27 6.37 -19.46
C CYS A 119 10.65 7.54 -20.39
N SER A 120 11.92 7.61 -20.78
CA SER A 120 12.46 8.74 -21.57
C SER A 120 12.16 8.63 -23.07
N GLU A 121 12.07 7.41 -23.60
CA GLU A 121 11.73 7.14 -25.00
C GLU A 121 10.25 6.74 -25.11
N TYR A 122 9.54 7.30 -26.08
CA TYR A 122 8.13 7.01 -26.30
C TYR A 122 7.94 5.63 -26.96
N PRO A 123 7.10 4.74 -26.40
CA PRO A 123 6.83 3.45 -27.02
C PRO A 123 6.08 3.56 -28.35
N VAL A 124 6.50 2.77 -29.33
CA VAL A 124 5.89 2.68 -30.66
C VAL A 124 5.76 1.20 -31.04
N PRO A 125 4.60 0.55 -30.77
CA PRO A 125 4.41 -0.87 -31.07
C PRO A 125 4.61 -1.24 -32.54
N ALA A 126 4.23 -0.34 -33.46
CA ALA A 126 4.41 -0.54 -34.90
C ALA A 126 5.89 -0.71 -35.30
N ASP A 127 6.79 -0.10 -34.53
CA ASP A 127 8.24 -0.15 -34.74
C ASP A 127 8.92 -1.16 -33.79
N GLY A 128 8.13 -1.97 -33.06
CA GLY A 128 8.64 -2.92 -32.07
C GLY A 128 9.29 -2.25 -30.84
N ILE A 129 8.97 -0.98 -30.58
CA ILE A 129 9.49 -0.20 -29.45
C ILE A 129 8.52 -0.33 -28.28
N ILE A 130 8.60 -1.44 -27.56
CA ILE A 130 7.87 -1.68 -26.30
C ILE A 130 8.82 -2.28 -25.28
N ALA A 131 8.52 -2.11 -23.99
CA ALA A 131 9.38 -2.64 -22.94
C ALA A 131 8.64 -2.91 -21.64
N ALA A 132 9.23 -3.81 -20.84
CA ALA A 132 8.89 -3.99 -19.43
C ALA A 132 10.12 -3.71 -18.57
N ALA A 133 9.93 -3.14 -17.40
CA ALA A 133 10.97 -2.89 -16.41
C ALA A 133 10.53 -3.39 -15.05
N SER A 134 11.49 -3.89 -14.27
CA SER A 134 11.36 -4.08 -12.84
C SER A 134 11.90 -2.83 -12.15
N ILE A 135 11.09 -2.19 -11.31
CA ILE A 135 11.47 -0.98 -10.58
C ILE A 135 11.46 -1.22 -9.07
N ASP A 136 12.43 -0.60 -8.40
CA ASP A 136 12.41 -0.42 -6.95
C ASP A 136 12.14 1.05 -6.68
N TYR A 137 11.24 1.35 -5.77
CA TYR A 137 10.90 2.72 -5.42
C TYR A 137 10.53 2.91 -3.96
N GLN A 138 10.72 4.14 -3.50
CA GLN A 138 10.28 4.54 -2.17
C GLN A 138 8.82 4.96 -2.21
N SER A 139 8.04 4.42 -1.28
CA SER A 139 6.67 4.83 -0.99
C SER A 139 6.58 5.34 0.45
N ALA A 140 5.46 5.97 0.80
CA ALA A 140 5.16 6.31 2.18
C ALA A 140 3.79 5.77 2.58
N TYR A 141 3.69 5.44 3.86
CA TYR A 141 2.46 4.97 4.48
C TYR A 141 2.28 5.57 5.85
N ARG A 142 1.03 5.70 6.28
CA ARG A 142 0.70 5.94 7.68
C ARG A 142 0.41 4.61 8.36
N LEU A 143 0.99 4.43 9.54
CA LEU A 143 0.88 3.18 10.30
C LEU A 143 -0.15 3.33 11.41
N TYR A 144 -1.04 2.35 11.51
CA TYR A 144 -2.03 2.27 12.57
C TYR A 144 -1.97 0.92 13.29
N GLY A 145 -2.36 0.92 14.55
CA GLY A 145 -2.63 -0.28 15.34
C GLY A 145 -4.10 -0.34 15.76
N LEU A 146 -4.75 -1.48 15.55
CA LEU A 146 -6.08 -1.79 16.07
C LEU A 146 -5.98 -2.74 17.25
N THR A 147 -6.52 -2.36 18.40
CA THR A 147 -6.61 -3.24 19.58
C THR A 147 -8.07 -3.45 19.96
N LEU A 148 -8.48 -4.72 20.07
CA LEU A 148 -9.85 -5.09 20.46
C LEU A 148 -9.91 -5.55 21.91
N THR A 149 -10.90 -5.08 22.64
CA THR A 149 -11.23 -5.58 23.99
C THR A 149 -12.17 -6.78 23.90
N LYS A 150 -12.02 -7.72 24.84
CA LYS A 150 -12.89 -8.90 24.89
C LYS A 150 -14.36 -8.50 25.08
N LYS A 151 -15.24 -9.17 24.34
CA LYS A 151 -16.71 -9.04 24.45
C LYS A 151 -17.36 -10.40 24.67
N ASP A 152 -18.57 -10.36 25.20
CA ASP A 152 -19.45 -11.52 25.37
C ASP A 152 -20.26 -11.79 24.09
N ALA A 153 -19.54 -12.00 22.98
CA ALA A 153 -20.08 -12.36 21.68
C ALA A 153 -19.20 -13.43 21.05
N ASP A 154 -19.82 -14.42 20.40
CA ASP A 154 -19.11 -15.55 19.79
C ASP A 154 -18.43 -15.20 18.47
N GLU A 155 -19.06 -14.40 17.61
CA GLU A 155 -18.47 -13.86 16.38
C GLU A 155 -19.12 -12.54 15.99
N TYR A 156 -18.33 -11.56 15.55
CA TYR A 156 -18.82 -10.30 14.99
C TYR A 156 -17.79 -9.65 14.04
N PRO A 157 -18.25 -8.84 13.07
CA PRO A 157 -17.37 -8.10 12.19
C PRO A 157 -16.89 -6.79 12.85
N VAL A 158 -15.66 -6.39 12.54
CA VAL A 158 -15.14 -5.05 12.82
C VAL A 158 -14.76 -4.41 11.49
N VAL A 159 -15.38 -3.29 11.19
CA VAL A 159 -15.07 -2.52 9.97
C VAL A 159 -14.16 -1.37 10.36
N VAL A 160 -13.02 -1.28 9.67
CA VAL A 160 -12.12 -0.11 9.72
C VAL A 160 -12.41 0.72 8.49
N TYR A 161 -12.89 1.94 8.71
CA TYR A 161 -13.13 2.91 7.66
C TYR A 161 -11.93 3.85 7.54
N VAL A 162 -11.44 4.04 6.32
CA VAL A 162 -10.27 4.87 6.01
C VAL A 162 -10.64 5.87 4.93
N GLU A 163 -10.29 7.13 5.13
CA GLU A 163 -10.48 8.18 4.13
C GLU A 163 -9.28 9.12 4.09
N VAL A 164 -9.09 9.77 2.95
CA VAL A 164 -8.16 10.89 2.80
C VAL A 164 -9.00 12.16 2.81
N SER A 165 -8.74 13.04 3.77
CA SER A 165 -9.40 14.35 3.81
C SER A 165 -8.80 15.24 2.75
N ASN A 166 -9.56 15.62 1.73
CA ASN A 166 -9.14 16.68 0.82
C ASN A 166 -9.03 17.98 1.66
N GLY A 167 -7.81 18.50 1.80
CA GLY A 167 -7.57 19.82 2.38
C GLY A 167 -8.19 20.95 1.57
#